data_AF-A0A7S3X1U6-F1
#
_entry.id   AF-A0A7S3X1U6-F1
#
_cell.length_a   1.000
_cell.length_b   1.000
_cell.length_c   1.000
_cell.angle_alpha   90.00
_cell.angle_beta   90.00
_cell.angle_gamma   90.00
#
_symmetry.space_group_name_H-M   'P 1'
#
loop_
_entity.id
_entity.type
_entity.pdbx_description
1 polymer ?
#
loop_
_entity_poly.entity_id
_entity_poly.type
_entity_poly.pdbx_seq_one_letter_code
_entity_poly.pdbx_strand_id
1 'polypeptide(L)'
;GAEHLRDCVPLQGLLKEQSSKGKITAAVCASPAVVFGAHGLLPEKATCYPAPKFQEVLAGKWQDGQAVADGHIITSQGPGTSLQFALKIVEALYGAEKAQEIAKAMLTTCA
;
A
#
# COMPACT_ATOMS: atom_id res chain seq x y z
N GLY A 1 -5.08 -8.95 13.60
CA GLY A 1 -4.60 -7.72 12.94
C GLY A 1 -5.26 -7.54 11.59
N ALA A 2 -4.57 -7.87 10.50
CA ALA A 2 -5.10 -7.71 9.13
C ALA A 2 -6.43 -8.45 8.89
N GLU A 3 -6.65 -9.62 9.47
CA GLU A 3 -7.93 -10.34 9.38
C GLU A 3 -9.07 -9.56 10.05
N HIS A 4 -8.80 -8.91 11.19
CA HIS A 4 -9.81 -8.08 11.85
C HIS A 4 -10.13 -6.85 11.00
N LEU A 5 -9.14 -6.28 10.30
CA LEU A 5 -9.38 -5.19 9.34
C LEU A 5 -10.17 -5.68 8.13
N ARG A 6 -9.86 -6.87 7.60
CA ARG A 6 -10.62 -7.50 6.51
C ARG A 6 -12.08 -7.65 6.89
N ASP A 7 -12.37 -8.10 8.11
CA ASP A 7 -13.72 -8.43 8.57
C ASP A 7 -14.48 -7.21 9.16
N CYS A 8 -13.82 -6.05 9.25
CA CYS A 8 -14.42 -4.81 9.78
C CYS A 8 -15.35 -4.14 8.76
N VAL A 9 -16.66 -4.36 8.90
CA VAL A 9 -17.69 -3.81 7.99
C VAL A 9 -17.59 -2.30 7.78
N PRO A 10 -17.42 -1.45 8.83
CA PRO A 10 -17.22 -0.02 8.62
C PRO A 10 -16.01 0.32 7.75
N LEU A 11 -14.88 -0.37 7.95
CA LEU A 11 -13.67 -0.15 7.16
C LEU A 11 -13.86 -0.57 5.70
N GLN A 12 -14.56 -1.67 5.45
CA GLN A 12 -14.88 -2.10 4.09
C GLN A 12 -15.66 -1.03 3.32
N GLY A 13 -16.65 -0.41 3.97
CA GLY A 13 -17.42 0.69 3.40
C GLY A 13 -16.54 1.88 3.03
N LEU A 14 -15.70 2.31 3.96
CA LEU A 14 -14.77 3.45 3.76
C LEU A 14 -13.77 3.18 2.63
N LEU A 15 -13.21 1.97 2.55
CA LEU A 15 -12.25 1.59 1.50
C LEU A 15 -12.90 1.60 0.11
N LYS A 16 -14.10 1.02 -0.01
CA LYS A 16 -14.86 0.99 -1.28
C LYS A 16 -15.22 2.40 -1.71
N GLU A 17 -15.67 3.24 -0.78
CA GLU A 17 -15.98 4.65 -1.07
C GLU A 17 -14.75 5.41 -1.56
N GLN A 18 -13.62 5.32 -0.85
CA GLN A 18 -12.35 5.94 -1.25
C GLN A 18 -11.93 5.52 -2.67
N SER A 19 -11.92 4.21 -2.93
CA SER A 19 -11.51 3.66 -4.23
C SER A 19 -12.46 4.08 -5.36
N SER A 20 -13.78 4.08 -5.12
CA SER A 20 -14.77 4.54 -6.11
C SER A 20 -14.60 6.00 -6.52
N LYS A 21 -14.03 6.81 -5.62
CA LYS A 21 -13.74 8.24 -5.86
C LYS A 21 -12.33 8.46 -6.44
N GLY A 22 -11.59 7.40 -6.76
CA GLY A 22 -10.21 7.48 -7.25
C GLY A 22 -9.25 8.12 -6.25
N LYS A 23 -9.60 8.13 -4.96
CA LYS A 23 -8.76 8.70 -3.91
C LYS A 23 -7.72 7.67 -3.45
N ILE A 24 -6.64 8.16 -2.84
CA ILE A 24 -5.54 7.29 -2.42
C ILE A 24 -6.01 6.24 -1.40
N THR A 25 -5.66 4.99 -1.65
CA THR A 25 -5.80 3.88 -0.70
C THR A 25 -4.46 3.17 -0.54
N ALA A 26 -4.08 2.88 0.70
CA ALA A 26 -2.76 2.33 0.98
C ALA A 26 -2.82 1.13 1.95
N ALA A 27 -2.02 0.11 1.70
CA ALA A 27 -1.94 -1.09 2.54
C ALA A 27 -0.50 -1.57 2.72
N VAL A 28 -0.16 -2.06 3.91
CA VAL A 28 1.21 -2.50 4.24
C VAL A 28 1.22 -3.88 4.90
N CYS A 29 2.34 -4.60 4.74
CA CYS A 29 2.59 -5.89 5.36
C CYS A 29 1.63 -6.97 4.83
N ALA A 30 0.84 -7.58 5.70
CA ALA A 30 -0.16 -8.58 5.30
C ALA A 30 -1.41 -7.96 4.63
N SER A 31 -1.65 -6.67 4.83
CA SER A 31 -2.90 -6.01 4.44
C SER A 31 -3.18 -5.97 2.93
N PRO A 32 -2.18 -5.82 2.03
CA PRO A 32 -2.41 -5.93 0.59
C PRO A 32 -3.06 -7.27 0.20
N ALA A 33 -2.52 -8.39 0.68
CA ALA A 33 -3.09 -9.71 0.39
C ALA A 33 -4.41 -9.94 1.15
N VAL A 34 -4.44 -9.66 2.44
CA VAL A 34 -5.56 -10.06 3.33
C VAL A 34 -6.77 -9.13 3.22
N VAL A 35 -6.55 -7.83 3.04
CA VAL A 35 -7.63 -6.82 2.99
C VAL A 35 -7.93 -6.45 1.54
N PHE A 36 -6.95 -5.97 0.78
CA PHE A 36 -7.21 -5.56 -0.60
C PHE A 36 -7.55 -6.74 -1.50
N GLY A 37 -6.87 -7.88 -1.34
CA GLY A 37 -7.18 -9.11 -2.06
C GLY A 37 -8.61 -9.61 -1.80
N ALA A 38 -9.04 -9.62 -0.54
CA ALA A 38 -10.39 -10.06 -0.17
C ALA A 38 -11.51 -9.14 -0.67
N HIS A 39 -11.23 -7.85 -0.84
CA HIS A 39 -12.23 -6.84 -1.21
C HIS A 39 -12.14 -6.36 -2.65
N GLY A 40 -11.31 -7.01 -3.49
CA GLY A 40 -11.18 -6.67 -4.91
C GLY A 40 -10.51 -5.31 -5.16
N LEU A 41 -9.64 -4.87 -4.24
CA LEU A 41 -8.96 -3.57 -4.28
C LEU A 41 -7.48 -3.70 -4.71
N LEU A 42 -7.05 -4.85 -5.22
CA LEU A 42 -5.68 -5.02 -5.69
C LEU A 42 -5.49 -4.36 -7.07
N PRO A 43 -4.46 -3.53 -7.26
CA PRO A 43 -4.10 -2.97 -8.55
C PRO A 43 -3.37 -4.01 -9.43
N GLU A 44 -2.81 -3.62 -10.57
CA GLU A 44 -2.06 -4.53 -11.45
C GLU A 44 -0.63 -4.75 -10.97
N LYS A 45 -0.05 -3.78 -10.24
CA LYS A 45 1.25 -3.90 -9.59
C LYS A 45 1.14 -3.61 -8.11
N ALA A 46 1.47 -4.60 -7.28
CA ALA A 46 1.42 -4.49 -5.83
C ALA A 46 2.56 -5.26 -5.16
N THR A 47 2.84 -4.93 -3.91
CA THR A 47 3.73 -5.71 -3.04
C THR A 47 3.03 -6.06 -1.73
N CYS A 48 3.60 -6.96 -0.95
CA CYS A 48 3.10 -7.37 0.36
C CYS A 48 4.25 -7.95 1.19
N TYR A 49 3.97 -8.29 2.45
CA TYR A 49 4.94 -9.05 3.25
C TYR A 49 5.38 -10.31 2.50
N PRO A 50 6.71 -10.57 2.38
CA PRO A 50 7.26 -11.61 1.50
C PRO A 50 7.09 -13.01 2.12
N ALA A 51 5.84 -13.43 2.27
CA ALA A 51 5.48 -14.80 2.63
C ALA A 51 4.71 -15.44 1.45
N PRO A 52 4.99 -16.71 1.11
CA PRO A 52 4.36 -17.37 -0.04
C PRO A 52 2.84 -17.25 -0.07
N LYS A 53 2.17 -17.49 1.06
CA LYS A 53 0.71 -17.36 1.21
C LYS A 53 0.13 -15.98 0.83
N PHE A 54 0.91 -14.91 0.93
CA PHE A 54 0.47 -13.56 0.56
C PHE A 54 0.82 -13.25 -0.89
N GLN A 55 1.99 -13.68 -1.34
CA GLN A 55 2.42 -13.54 -2.73
C GLN A 55 1.50 -14.30 -3.69
N GLU A 56 1.02 -15.48 -3.30
CA GLU A 56 0.05 -16.28 -4.07
C GLU A 56 -1.27 -15.53 -4.30
N VAL A 57 -1.73 -14.74 -3.32
CA VAL A 57 -2.95 -13.92 -3.46
C VAL A 57 -2.75 -12.79 -4.48
N LEU A 58 -1.55 -12.20 -4.51
CA LEU A 58 -1.20 -11.19 -5.50
C LEU A 58 -0.88 -11.81 -6.86
N ALA A 59 -0.40 -13.05 -6.89
CA ALA A 59 0.00 -13.80 -8.08
C ALA A 59 0.88 -12.95 -9.03
N GLY A 60 0.50 -12.85 -10.31
CA GLY A 60 1.24 -12.08 -11.32
C GLY A 60 1.30 -10.57 -11.05
N LYS A 61 0.57 -10.06 -10.05
CA LYS A 61 0.58 -8.65 -9.64
C LYS A 61 1.73 -8.34 -8.68
N TRP A 62 2.34 -9.36 -8.07
CA TRP A 62 3.37 -9.16 -7.07
C TRP A 62 4.65 -8.58 -7.66
N GLN A 63 5.19 -7.57 -6.99
CA GLN A 63 6.45 -6.92 -7.29
C GLN A 63 7.34 -6.94 -6.04
N ASP A 64 8.61 -7.26 -6.21
CA ASP A 64 9.59 -7.11 -5.14
C ASP A 64 10.04 -5.66 -5.06
N GLY A 65 9.57 -4.95 -4.03
CA GLY A 65 9.83 -3.52 -3.88
C GLY A 65 9.36 -3.01 -2.52
N GLN A 66 10.10 -2.06 -1.95
CA GLN A 66 9.81 -1.56 -0.60
C GLN A 66 8.46 -0.84 -0.52
N ALA A 67 8.10 -0.08 -1.56
CA ALA A 67 6.78 0.52 -1.74
C ALA A 67 6.45 0.53 -3.24
N VAL A 68 5.25 0.12 -3.60
CA VAL A 68 4.77 0.03 -4.99
C VAL A 68 3.51 0.85 -5.12
N ALA A 69 3.51 1.79 -6.05
CA ALA A 69 2.35 2.59 -6.41
C ALA A 69 1.85 2.19 -7.80
N ASP A 70 0.53 2.01 -7.92
CA ASP A 70 -0.16 1.79 -9.18
C ASP A 70 -1.49 2.56 -9.17
N GLY A 71 -1.55 3.61 -9.98
CA GLY A 71 -2.62 4.60 -9.92
C GLY A 71 -2.75 5.23 -8.52
N HIS A 72 -3.94 5.13 -7.92
CA HIS A 72 -4.24 5.65 -6.58
C HIS A 72 -4.02 4.62 -5.46
N ILE A 73 -3.41 3.47 -5.76
CA ILE A 73 -3.20 2.39 -4.78
C ILE A 73 -1.72 2.25 -4.46
N ILE A 74 -1.41 2.24 -3.16
CA ILE A 74 -0.03 2.15 -2.66
C ILE A 74 0.09 0.93 -1.76
N THR A 75 1.09 0.09 -2.00
CA THR A 75 1.34 -1.12 -1.21
C THR A 75 2.78 -1.19 -0.72
N SER A 76 3.04 -1.86 0.40
CA SER A 76 4.39 -1.97 0.99
C SER A 76 4.59 -3.27 1.79
N GLN A 77 5.85 -3.69 1.96
CA GLN A 77 6.22 -5.03 2.45
C GLN A 77 6.15 -5.21 3.97
N GLY A 78 6.49 -4.21 4.79
CA GLY A 78 6.48 -4.41 6.24
C GLY A 78 7.10 -3.28 7.06
N PRO A 79 7.42 -3.54 8.35
CA PRO A 79 7.95 -2.52 9.25
C PRO A 79 9.21 -1.84 8.72
N GLY A 80 10.14 -2.61 8.15
CA GLY A 80 11.39 -2.11 7.57
C GLY A 80 11.21 -1.20 6.35
N THR A 81 10.03 -1.16 5.75
CA THR A 81 9.72 -0.35 4.57
C THR A 81 8.71 0.77 4.87
N SER A 82 8.44 1.03 6.15
CA SER A 82 7.43 2.00 6.59
C SER A 82 7.76 3.44 6.16
N LEU A 83 9.04 3.80 6.12
CA LEU A 83 9.47 5.12 5.66
C LEU A 83 9.19 5.30 4.17
N GLN A 84 9.56 4.32 3.35
CA GLN A 84 9.31 4.35 1.91
C GLN A 84 7.81 4.33 1.61
N PHE A 85 7.04 3.55 2.37
CA PHE A 85 5.58 3.56 2.29
C PHE A 85 4.98 4.95 2.56
N ALA A 86 5.38 5.58 3.66
CA ALA A 86 4.91 6.91 4.02
C ALA A 86 5.32 7.97 2.98
N LEU A 87 6.57 7.92 2.49
CA LEU A 87 7.05 8.84 1.47
C LEU A 87 6.31 8.67 0.14
N LYS A 88 5.92 7.45 -0.25
CA LYS A 88 5.09 7.21 -1.43
C LYS A 88 3.69 7.80 -1.28
N ILE A 89 3.12 7.74 -0.08
CA ILE A 89 1.84 8.39 0.22
C ILE A 89 1.97 9.92 0.14
N VAL A 90 3.05 10.49 0.69
CA VAL A 90 3.35 11.92 0.57
C VAL A 90 3.49 12.32 -0.91
N GLU A 91 4.26 11.57 -1.68
CA GLU A 91 4.47 11.82 -3.11
C GLU A 91 3.14 11.87 -3.86
N ALA A 92 2.25 10.92 -3.59
CA ALA A 92 0.96 10.86 -4.26
C ALA A 92 -0.03 11.96 -3.80
N LEU A 93 0.10 12.48 -2.58
CA LEU A 93 -0.75 13.56 -2.06
C LEU A 93 -0.23 14.98 -2.41
N TYR A 94 1.09 15.16 -2.40
CA TYR A 94 1.74 16.48 -2.42
C TYR A 94 2.82 16.63 -3.51
N GLY A 95 3.06 15.58 -4.30
CA GLY A 95 4.07 15.57 -5.35
C GLY A 95 5.47 15.15 -4.88
N ALA A 96 6.30 14.81 -5.86
CA ALA A 96 7.65 14.26 -5.64
C ALA A 96 8.58 15.23 -4.89
N GLU A 97 8.49 16.54 -5.15
CA GLU A 97 9.33 17.54 -4.49
C GLU A 97 9.12 17.53 -2.96
N LYS A 98 7.86 17.45 -2.51
CA LYS A 98 7.54 17.40 -1.08
C LYS A 98 8.03 16.11 -0.45
N ALA A 99 7.89 14.98 -1.13
CA ALA A 99 8.42 13.70 -0.65
C ALA A 99 9.95 13.75 -0.49
N GLN A 100 10.67 14.33 -1.46
CA GLN A 100 12.12 14.50 -1.40
C GLN A 100 12.57 15.43 -0.26
N GLU A 101 11.87 16.54 -0.06
CA GLU A 101 12.11 17.46 1.04
C GLU A 101 12.00 16.73 2.40
N ILE A 102 10.92 15.99 2.61
CA ILE A 102 10.69 15.23 3.85
C ILE A 102 11.72 14.12 4.01
N ALA A 103 12.03 13.38 2.95
CA ALA A 103 13.04 12.32 2.99
C ALA A 103 14.40 12.86 3.44
N LYS A 104 14.84 14.00 2.88
CA LYS A 104 16.08 14.67 3.26
C LYS A 104 16.08 15.09 4.74
N ALA A 105 14.97 15.66 5.23
CA ALA A 105 14.83 16.06 6.63
C ALA A 105 14.87 14.85 7.59
N MET A 106 14.40 13.69 7.14
CA MET A 106 14.42 12.43 7.89
C MET A 106 15.71 11.62 7.71
N LEU A 107 16.71 12.16 7.00
CA LEU A 107 17.97 11.47 6.68
C LEU A 107 17.76 10.12 5.96
N THR A 108 16.78 10.08 5.05
CA THR A 108 16.45 8.91 4.22
C THR A 108 16.29 9.30 2.76
N THR A 109 16.01 8.33 1.89
CA THR A 109 15.82 8.52 0.45
C THR A 109 14.41 8.12 0.04
N CYS A 110 13.87 8.76 -1.00
CA CYS A 110 12.66 8.27 -1.67
C CYS A 110 12.95 6.94 -2.38
N ALA A 111 11.92 6.10 -2.49
CA ALA A 111 11.95 4.81 -3.19
C ALA A 111 11.25 4.88 -4.55
#